data_AF-A0A0A7I5F7-F1
#
_entry.id   AF-A0A0A7I5F7-F1
#
_cell.length_a   1.000
_cell.length_b   1.000
_cell.length_c   1.000
_cell.angle_alpha   90.00
_cell.angle_beta   90.00
_cell.angle_gamma   90.00
#
_symmetry.space_group_name_H-M   'P 1'
#
loop_
_entity.id
_entity.type
_entity.pdbx_description
1 polymer ?
#
loop_
_entity_poly.entity_id
_entity_poly.type
_entity_poly.pdbx_seq_one_letter_code
_entity_poly.pdbx_strand_id
1 'polypeptide(L)' 'MISDAEFDRWGEAAERGDYGGSKGPVMHGPIFPVDADYPDIVSLGVSADMLALVDAKARRLGVGRDDVIRHAIARDLVDA' A
#
# COMPACT_ATOMS: atom_id res chain seq x y z
N MET A 1 1.06 -4.46 23.10
CA MET A 1 0.16 -4.31 21.94
C MET A 1 -0.21 -2.84 21.92
N ILE A 2 0.20 -2.12 20.88
CA ILE A 2 -0.10 -0.70 20.71
C ILE A 2 -1.52 -0.57 20.17
N SER A 3 -2.28 0.40 20.65
CA SER A 3 -3.60 0.72 20.13
C SER A 3 -3.52 1.61 18.89
N ASP A 4 -4.55 1.57 18.04
CA ASP A 4 -4.62 2.40 16.83
C ASP A 4 -4.48 3.90 17.15
N ALA A 5 -5.08 4.35 18.25
CA ALA A 5 -4.99 5.74 18.71
C ALA A 5 -3.56 6.13 19.16
N GLU A 6 -2.79 5.19 19.69
CA GLU A 6 -1.38 5.41 20.02
C GLU A 6 -0.51 5.44 18.76
N PHE A 7 -0.85 4.62 17.77
CA PHE A 7 -0.16 4.60 16.48
C PHE A 7 -0.39 5.89 15.69
N ASP A 8 -1.63 6.38 15.62
CA ASP A 8 -1.98 7.65 14.94
C ASP A 8 -1.25 8.84 15.58
N ARG A 9 -1.24 8.88 16.92
CA ARG A 9 -0.51 9.92 17.67
C ARG A 9 0.98 9.93 17.34
N TRP A 10 1.59 8.76 17.15
CA TRP A 10 2.99 8.66 16.75
C TRP A 10 3.22 9.09 15.31
N GLY A 11 2.31 8.79 14.39
CA GLY A 11 2.34 9.28 13.01
C GLY A 11 2.35 10.80 12.95
N GLU A 12 1.41 11.45 13.64
CA GLU A 12 1.33 12.90 13.71
C GLU A 12 2.56 13.55 14.35
N ALA A 13 3.14 12.91 15.37
CA ALA A 13 4.36 13.40 16.03
C ALA A 13 5.59 13.28 15.10
N ALA A 14 5.68 12.20 14.34
CA ALA A 14 6.73 11.97 13.35
C ALA A 14 6.66 12.98 12.18
N GLU A 15 5.47 13.32 11.70
CA GLU A 15 5.27 14.38 10.68
C GLU A 15 5.80 15.75 11.15
N ARG A 16 5.77 16.01 12.45
CA ARG A 16 6.31 17.21 13.08
C ARG A 16 7.78 17.09 13.49
N GLY A 17 8.42 15.95 13.23
CA GLY A 17 9.79 15.64 13.66
C GLY A 17 9.97 15.49 15.17
N ASP A 18 8.88 15.30 15.91
CA ASP A 18 8.88 15.15 17.36
C ASP A 18 8.87 13.66 17.75
N TYR A 19 10.07 13.14 18.02
CA TYR A 19 10.27 11.75 18.43
C TYR A 19 10.44 11.60 19.94
N GLY A 20 9.98 12.57 20.75
CA GLY A 20 9.97 12.46 22.21
C GLY A 20 11.32 12.63 22.90
N GLY A 21 12.34 13.13 22.19
CA GLY A 21 13.60 13.63 22.76
C GLY A 21 14.56 12.60 23.38
N SER A 22 14.12 11.38 23.65
CA SER A 22 14.98 10.27 24.03
C SER A 22 15.25 9.42 22.79
N LYS A 23 16.54 9.26 22.44
CA LYS A 23 16.93 8.25 21.46
C LYS A 23 16.41 6.91 21.97
N GLY A 24 15.46 6.31 21.25
CA GLY A 24 15.02 4.95 21.52
C GLY A 24 16.23 4.00 21.51
N PRO A 25 16.14 2.83 22.16
CA PRO A 25 17.23 1.86 22.14
C PRO A 25 17.57 1.51 20.69
N VAL A 26 18.83 1.73 20.30
CA VAL A 26 19.33 1.26 19.00
C VAL A 26 19.45 -0.25 19.10
N MET A 27 18.55 -0.96 18.43
CA MET A 27 18.58 -2.41 18.36
C MET A 27 19.64 -2.82 17.33
N HIS A 28 20.68 -3.49 17.79
CA HIS A 28 21.65 -4.14 16.90
C HIS A 28 21.16 -5.55 16.59
N GLY A 29 20.97 -5.84 15.31
CA GLY A 29 20.58 -7.15 14.81
C GLY A 29 20.94 -7.26 13.33
N PRO A 30 20.94 -8.47 12.76
CA PRO A 30 21.05 -8.61 11.31
C PRO A 30 19.94 -7.79 10.65
N ILE A 31 20.34 -6.84 9.81
CA ILE A 31 19.41 -6.24 8.84
C ILE A 31 19.17 -7.34 7.83
N PHE A 32 18.02 -8.01 7.93
CA PHE A 32 17.58 -8.88 6.85
C PHE A 32 17.31 -7.95 5.65
N PRO A 33 17.92 -8.19 4.48
CA PRO A 33 17.46 -7.53 3.28
C PRO A 33 15.97 -7.85 3.16
N VAL A 34 15.14 -6.81 3.17
CA VAL A 34 13.76 -6.98 2.73
C VAL A 34 13.91 -7.39 1.27
N ASP A 35 13.61 -8.64 0.94
CA ASP A 35 13.67 -9.09 -0.45
C ASP A 35 12.88 -8.09 -1.29
N ALA A 36 13.50 -7.58 -2.35
CA ALA A 36 12.87 -6.62 -3.27
C ALA A 36 11.63 -7.22 -3.99
N ASP A 37 11.43 -8.53 -3.85
CA ASP A 37 10.30 -9.28 -4.37
C ASP A 37 9.05 -9.26 -3.47
N TYR A 38 9.02 -8.45 -2.41
CA TYR A 38 7.75 -8.15 -1.77
C TYR A 38 6.86 -7.38 -2.74
N PRO A 39 5.71 -7.93 -3.17
CA PRO A 39 4.79 -7.17 -4.00
C PRO A 39 4.34 -5.94 -3.21
N ASP A 40 4.53 -4.75 -3.77
CA ASP A 40 3.95 -3.54 -3.20
C ASP A 40 2.42 -3.72 -3.18
N ILE A 41 1.86 -3.83 -1.98
CA ILE A 41 0.41 -3.92 -1.79
C ILE A 41 -0.11 -2.51 -1.63
N VAL A 42 -0.97 -2.09 -2.57
CA VAL A 42 -1.64 -0.79 -2.52
C VAL A 42 -3.15 -1.01 -2.44
N SER A 43 -3.79 -0.36 -1.47
CA SER A 43 -5.25 -0.32 -1.35
C SER A 43 -5.80 0.82 -2.20
N LEU A 44 -6.73 0.51 -3.11
CA LEU A 44 -7.39 1.48 -3.97
C LEU A 44 -8.86 1.62 -3.59
N GLY A 45 -9.31 2.86 -3.37
CA GLY A 45 -10.73 3.16 -3.24
C GLY A 45 -11.37 3.18 -4.61
N VAL A 46 -12.31 2.26 -4.87
CA VAL A 46 -13.05 2.16 -6.13
C VAL A 46 -14.54 2.08 -5.85
N SER A 47 -15.37 2.73 -6.65
CA SER A 47 -16.83 2.62 -6.50
C SER A 47 -17.32 1.20 -6.81
N ALA A 48 -18.44 0.80 -6.21
CA ALA A 48 -19.02 -0.53 -6.42
C ALA A 48 -19.36 -0.79 -7.90
N ASP A 49 -19.89 0.21 -8.60
CA ASP A 49 -20.23 0.12 -10.02
C ASP A 49 -19.00 -0.10 -10.89
N MET A 50 -17.92 0.63 -10.61
CA MET A 50 -16.65 0.47 -11.32
C MET A 50 -16.04 -0.90 -11.05
N LEU A 51 -16.10 -1.38 -9.82
CA LEU A 51 -15.65 -2.73 -9.48
C LEU A 51 -16.42 -3.81 -10.25
N ALA A 52 -17.74 -3.67 -10.36
CA ALA A 52 -18.58 -4.58 -11.15
C ALA A 52 -18.21 -4.60 -12.64
N LEU A 53 -17.85 -3.45 -13.21
CA LEU A 53 -17.36 -3.35 -14.60
C LEU A 53 -16.02 -4.06 -14.77
N VAL A 54 -15.10 -3.91 -13.82
CA VAL A 54 -13.81 -4.61 -13.85
C VAL A 54 -14.03 -6.12 -13.75
N ASP A 55 -14.91 -6.58 -12.86
CA ASP A 55 -15.24 -8.01 -12.72
C ASP A 55 -15.87 -8.57 -14.00
N ALA A 56 -16.77 -7.83 -14.64
CA ALA A 56 -17.36 -8.23 -15.91
C ALA A 56 -16.29 -8.34 -17.02
N LYS A 57 -15.34 -7.40 -17.07
CA LYS A 57 -14.23 -7.41 -18.02
C LYS A 57 -13.26 -8.56 -17.76
N ALA A 58 -12.91 -8.80 -16.50
CA ALA A 58 -12.05 -9.91 -16.10
C ALA A 58 -12.67 -11.25 -16.52
N ARG A 59 -13.97 -11.47 -16.25
CA ARG A 59 -14.71 -12.66 -16.71
C ARG A 59 -14.70 -12.81 -18.23
N ARG A 60 -14.91 -11.71 -18.97
CA ARG A 60 -14.91 -11.74 -20.45
C ARG A 60 -13.55 -12.12 -21.03
N LEU A 61 -12.47 -11.72 -20.36
CA LEU A 61 -11.09 -11.95 -20.82
C LEU A 61 -10.47 -13.22 -20.24
N GLY A 62 -11.08 -13.86 -19.24
CA GLY A 62 -10.55 -15.04 -18.57
C GLY A 62 -9.30 -14.74 -17.73
N VAL A 63 -9.16 -13.52 -17.21
CA VAL A 63 -7.99 -13.06 -16.42
C VAL A 63 -8.41 -12.63 -15.02
N GLY A 64 -7.42 -12.43 -14.14
CA GLY A 64 -7.66 -11.90 -12.81
C GLY A 64 -8.11 -10.43 -12.85
N ARG A 65 -8.92 -10.02 -11.86
CA ARG A 65 -9.33 -8.62 -11.67
C ARG A 65 -8.12 -7.69 -11.58
N ASP A 66 -7.10 -8.10 -10.84
CA ASP A 66 -5.91 -7.29 -10.59
C ASP A 66 -5.09 -7.08 -11.87
N ASP A 67 -5.11 -8.03 -12.80
CA ASP A 67 -4.46 -7.86 -14.11
C ASP A 67 -5.16 -6.81 -14.96
N VAL A 68 -6.50 -6.75 -14.88
CA VAL A 68 -7.29 -5.71 -15.56
C VAL A 68 -6.98 -4.33 -14.98
N ILE A 69 -6.89 -4.21 -13.65
CA ILE A 69 -6.58 -2.96 -12.96
C ILE A 69 -5.15 -2.52 -13.28
N ARG A 70 -4.17 -3.43 -13.14
CA ARG A 70 -2.76 -3.17 -13.43
C ARG A 70 -2.57 -2.72 -14.87
N HIS A 71 -3.23 -3.38 -15.83
CA HIS A 71 -3.17 -2.98 -17.24
C HIS A 71 -3.79 -1.60 -17.49
N ALA A 72 -4.91 -1.27 -16.82
CA ALA A 72 -5.54 0.04 -16.96
C ALA A 72 -4.65 1.16 -16.43
N ILE A 73 -4.05 0.98 -15.25
CA ILE A 73 -3.10 1.94 -14.65
C ILE A 73 -1.86 2.08 -15.53
N ALA A 74 -1.27 0.97 -15.96
CA ALA A 74 -0.07 1.00 -16.81
C ALA A 74 -0.34 1.73 -18.13
N ARG A 75 -1.51 1.51 -18.75
CA ARG A 75 -1.91 2.22 -19.96
C ARG A 75 -2.03 3.73 -19.71
N ASP A 76 -2.73 4.13 -18.64
CA ASP A 76 -2.94 5.54 -18.31
C ASP A 76 -1.61 6.27 -18.05
N LEU A 77 -0.68 5.63 -17.33
CA LEU A 77 0.64 6.18 -17.04
C LEU A 77 1.57 6.24 -18.26
N VAL A 78 1.40 5.36 -19.25
CA VAL A 78 2.19 5.38 -20.49
C VAL A 78 1.69 6.46 -21.46
N ASP A 79 0.39 6.74 -21.43
CA ASP A 79 -0.27 7.75 -22.27
C ASP A 79 -0.23 9.18 -21.65
N ALA A 80 0.39 9.35 -20.47
CA ALA A 80 0.50 10.61 -19.71
C ALA A 80 1.82 11.37 -19.99
#